data_AF-A0A7W9S4J3-F1
#
_entry.id   AF-A0A7W9S4J3-F1
#
_cell.length_a   1.000
_cell.length_b   1.000
_cell.length_c   1.000
_cell.angle_alpha   90.00
_cell.angle_beta   90.00
_cell.angle_gamma   90.00
#
_symmetry.space_group_name_H-M   'P 1'
#
loop_
_entity.id
_entity.type
_entity.pdbx_description
1 polymer ?
#
loop_
_entity_poly.entity_id
_entity_poly.type
_entity_poly.pdbx_seq_one_letter_code
_entity_poly.pdbx_strand_id
1 'polypeptide(L)'
;MHETRTLAELVTAGWSEADLQWEKLSEAALAALAEGQVEPARELYAQALRVARTEFPPNDPRLAASLSNQAVVQPVSSGRIEASAAQAWASCGRWIDTMTAPRTARSSLFHLRMERLHRPAYEERWRMKARDMLEALRRDHGAMDGLELLDRDAAAQRLLQWDRERPAGMSDPRKFMAAMILLGFRRKAQGTGMEQVHTQAHTGANSLQ
;
A
#
# COMPACT_ATOMS: atom_id res chain seq x y z
N MET A 1 -10.33 -9.00 16.75
CA MET A 1 -11.07 -8.09 17.65
C MET A 1 -11.75 -7.04 16.79
N HIS A 2 -13.07 -6.97 16.76
CA HIS A 2 -13.76 -5.90 16.04
C HIS A 2 -13.73 -4.63 16.90
N GLU A 3 -12.91 -3.65 16.53
CA GLU A 3 -12.94 -2.32 17.14
C GLU A 3 -14.23 -1.60 16.69
N THR A 4 -15.34 -1.85 17.39
CA THR A 4 -16.55 -1.04 17.24
C THR A 4 -16.34 0.25 18.03
N ARG A 5 -15.78 1.27 17.36
CA ARG A 5 -15.57 2.61 17.92
C ARG A 5 -16.74 3.52 17.57
N THR A 6 -17.06 4.45 18.45
CA THR A 6 -18.15 5.40 18.21
C THR A 6 -17.74 6.48 17.20
N LEU A 7 -18.71 7.07 16.49
CA LEU A 7 -18.46 8.17 15.56
C LEU A 7 -17.74 9.36 16.24
N ALA A 8 -18.03 9.62 17.51
CA ALA A 8 -17.40 10.68 18.28
C ALA A 8 -15.89 10.44 18.51
N GLU A 9 -15.49 9.19 18.72
CA GLU A 9 -14.08 8.82 18.87
C GLU A 9 -13.30 8.95 17.56
N LEU A 10 -13.95 8.63 16.43
CA LEU A 10 -13.39 8.83 15.09
C LEU A 10 -13.13 10.31 14.82
N VAL A 11 -14.15 11.15 14.98
CA VAL A 11 -14.05 12.60 14.75
C VAL A 11 -12.96 13.22 15.63
N THR A 12 -12.88 12.82 16.90
CA THR A 12 -11.85 13.31 17.82
C THR A 12 -10.43 12.92 17.38
N ALA A 13 -10.28 11.79 16.70
CA ALA A 13 -9.02 11.33 16.13
C ALA A 13 -8.73 11.89 14.72
N GLY A 14 -9.63 12.73 14.15
CA GLY A 14 -9.51 13.19 12.77
C GLY A 14 -9.74 12.07 11.75
N TRP A 15 -10.52 11.06 12.13
CA TRP A 15 -10.94 9.95 11.29
C TRP A 15 -12.41 10.08 10.90
N SER A 16 -12.71 9.64 9.70
CA SER A 16 -14.07 9.49 9.17
C SER A 16 -14.47 8.02 9.13
N GLU A 17 -15.77 7.76 8.94
CA GLU A 17 -16.25 6.40 8.66
C GLU A 17 -15.65 5.85 7.36
N ALA A 18 -15.45 6.71 6.35
CA ALA A 18 -14.80 6.36 5.10
C ALA A 18 -13.37 5.85 5.30
N ASP A 19 -12.62 6.39 6.25
CA ASP A 19 -11.26 5.93 6.57
C ASP A 19 -11.27 4.46 7.04
N LEU A 20 -12.20 4.12 7.95
CA LEU A 20 -12.36 2.76 8.45
C LEU A 20 -12.89 1.82 7.36
N GLN A 21 -13.88 2.28 6.60
CA GLN A 21 -14.51 1.49 5.55
C GLN A 21 -13.47 1.14 4.48
N TRP A 22 -12.69 2.11 4.03
CA TRP A 22 -11.62 1.89 3.06
C TRP A 22 -10.55 0.92 3.57
N GLU A 23 -10.12 1.05 4.83
CA GLU A 23 -9.13 0.16 5.43
C GLU A 23 -9.66 -1.28 5.49
N LYS A 24 -10.89 -1.47 5.99
CA LYS A 24 -11.55 -2.78 6.07
C LYS A 24 -11.71 -3.44 4.70
N LEU A 25 -12.13 -2.68 3.69
CA LEU A 25 -12.28 -3.20 2.32
C LEU A 25 -10.93 -3.62 1.74
N SER A 26 -9.87 -2.84 1.98
CA SER A 26 -8.52 -3.14 1.49
C SER A 26 -7.92 -4.37 2.19
N GLU A 27 -8.12 -4.50 3.51
CA GLU A 27 -7.72 -5.70 4.26
C GLU A 27 -8.49 -6.94 3.78
N ALA A 28 -9.80 -6.84 3.61
CA ALA A 28 -10.63 -7.95 3.13
C ALA A 28 -10.24 -8.37 1.71
N ALA A 29 -9.90 -7.40 0.83
CA ALA A 29 -9.43 -7.71 -0.52
C ALA A 29 -8.12 -8.50 -0.50
N LEU A 30 -7.16 -8.11 0.35
CA LEU A 30 -5.93 -8.88 0.54
C LEU A 30 -6.18 -10.25 1.17
N ALA A 31 -7.11 -10.36 2.11
CA ALA A 31 -7.50 -11.64 2.71
C ALA A 31 -8.06 -12.59 1.65
N ALA A 32 -8.93 -12.09 0.77
CA ALA A 32 -9.43 -12.86 -0.36
C ALA A 32 -8.29 -13.34 -1.29
N LEU A 33 -7.29 -12.49 -1.58
CA LEU A 33 -6.11 -12.94 -2.33
C LEU A 33 -5.30 -14.01 -1.58
N ALA A 34 -5.12 -13.87 -0.26
CA ALA A 34 -4.46 -14.87 0.59
C ALA A 34 -5.25 -16.19 0.71
N GLU A 35 -6.52 -16.20 0.33
CA GLU A 35 -7.35 -17.39 0.18
C GLU A 35 -7.39 -17.92 -1.26
N GLY A 36 -6.75 -17.23 -2.22
CA GLY A 36 -6.80 -17.55 -3.65
C GLY A 36 -8.09 -17.11 -4.35
N GLN A 37 -8.94 -16.33 -3.68
CA GLN A 37 -10.23 -15.84 -4.17
C GLN A 37 -10.05 -14.53 -4.93
N VAL A 38 -9.65 -14.62 -6.19
CA VAL A 38 -9.36 -13.44 -7.02
C VAL A 38 -10.60 -12.59 -7.28
N GLU A 39 -11.73 -13.18 -7.68
CA GLU A 39 -12.94 -12.41 -8.02
C GLU A 39 -13.51 -11.61 -6.84
N PRO A 40 -13.69 -12.20 -5.64
CA PRO A 40 -14.04 -11.42 -4.45
C PRO A 40 -13.06 -10.29 -4.15
N ALA A 41 -11.75 -10.51 -4.33
CA ALA A 41 -10.76 -9.45 -4.15
C ALA A 41 -10.96 -8.30 -5.15
N ARG A 42 -11.27 -8.60 -6.44
CA ARG A 42 -11.55 -7.56 -7.44
C ARG A 42 -12.74 -6.69 -7.03
N GLU A 43 -13.82 -7.30 -6.55
CA GLU A 43 -15.01 -6.57 -6.11
C GLU A 43 -14.74 -5.68 -4.90
N LEU A 44 -13.96 -6.19 -3.94
CA LEU A 44 -13.56 -5.45 -2.75
C LEU A 44 -12.63 -4.27 -3.08
N TYR A 45 -11.66 -4.44 -4.00
CA TYR A 45 -10.86 -3.32 -4.49
C TYR A 45 -11.69 -2.28 -5.24
N ALA A 46 -12.68 -2.71 -6.04
CA ALA A 46 -13.58 -1.79 -6.70
C ALA A 46 -14.45 -1.00 -5.70
N GLN A 47 -14.86 -1.62 -4.58
CA GLN A 47 -15.54 -0.95 -3.47
C GLN A 47 -14.63 0.07 -2.78
N ALA A 48 -13.40 -0.33 -2.44
CA ALA A 48 -12.42 0.56 -1.83
C ALA A 48 -12.12 1.78 -2.71
N LEU A 49 -12.01 1.59 -4.03
CA LEU A 49 -11.84 2.69 -4.97
C LEU A 49 -13.03 3.64 -5.02
N ARG A 50 -14.27 3.13 -4.91
CA ARG A 50 -15.46 3.99 -4.84
C ARG A 50 -15.44 4.87 -3.59
N VAL A 51 -15.10 4.31 -2.43
CA VAL A 51 -14.92 5.10 -1.19
C VAL A 51 -13.84 6.15 -1.40
N ALA A 52 -12.66 5.75 -1.88
CA ALA A 52 -11.53 6.65 -2.02
C ALA A 52 -11.78 7.81 -3.00
N ARG A 53 -12.48 7.57 -4.11
CA ARG A 53 -12.80 8.61 -5.10
C ARG A 53 -13.79 9.65 -4.59
N THR A 54 -14.72 9.23 -3.73
CA THR A 54 -15.76 10.12 -3.19
C THR A 54 -15.22 10.93 -2.01
N GLU A 55 -14.42 10.29 -1.16
CA GLU A 55 -14.14 10.81 0.18
C GLU A 55 -12.73 11.40 0.33
N PHE A 56 -11.76 11.01 -0.51
CA PHE A 56 -10.37 11.40 -0.34
C PHE A 56 -9.89 12.36 -1.44
N PRO A 57 -9.05 13.35 -1.10
CA PRO A 57 -8.54 14.30 -2.08
C PRO A 57 -7.56 13.62 -3.06
N PRO A 58 -7.31 14.22 -4.24
CA PRO A 58 -6.46 13.64 -5.30
C PRO A 58 -5.03 13.29 -4.88
N ASN A 59 -4.51 13.93 -3.84
CA ASN A 59 -3.17 13.70 -3.28
C ASN A 59 -3.16 12.69 -2.12
N ASP A 60 -4.29 12.08 -1.75
CA ASP A 60 -4.34 11.11 -0.66
C ASP A 60 -3.74 9.76 -1.10
N PRO A 61 -2.82 9.18 -0.31
CA PRO A 61 -2.19 7.89 -0.63
C PRO A 61 -3.18 6.74 -0.78
N ARG A 62 -4.34 6.80 -0.12
CA ARG A 62 -5.37 5.75 -0.20
C ARG A 62 -6.08 5.73 -1.55
N LEU A 63 -6.26 6.90 -2.16
CA LEU A 63 -6.74 6.99 -3.54
C LEU A 63 -5.72 6.42 -4.52
N ALA A 64 -4.43 6.75 -4.34
CA ALA A 64 -3.36 6.21 -5.16
C ALA A 64 -3.27 4.68 -5.06
N ALA A 65 -3.36 4.14 -3.85
CA ALA A 65 -3.39 2.70 -3.58
C ALA A 65 -4.59 2.01 -4.24
N SER A 66 -5.80 2.57 -4.09
CA SER A 66 -7.01 2.01 -4.71
C SER A 66 -6.96 2.02 -6.24
N LEU A 67 -6.44 3.10 -6.85
CA LEU A 67 -6.26 3.16 -8.31
C LEU A 67 -5.25 2.11 -8.78
N SER A 68 -4.16 1.92 -8.03
CA SER A 68 -3.13 0.95 -8.37
C SER A 68 -3.65 -0.49 -8.27
N ASN A 69 -4.37 -0.80 -7.18
CA ASN A 69 -5.03 -2.11 -7.03
C ASN A 69 -6.03 -2.36 -8.17
N GLN A 70 -6.81 -1.35 -8.52
CA GLN A 70 -7.77 -1.42 -9.62
C GLN A 70 -7.13 -1.65 -10.99
N ALA A 71 -6.01 -0.99 -11.28
CA ALA A 71 -5.28 -1.16 -12.54
C ALA A 71 -4.87 -2.63 -12.75
N VAL A 72 -4.39 -3.27 -11.68
CA VAL A 72 -3.95 -4.66 -11.71
C VAL A 72 -5.12 -5.64 -11.78
N VAL A 73 -6.24 -5.33 -11.11
CA VAL A 73 -7.45 -6.17 -11.21
C VAL A 73 -8.33 -5.89 -12.43
N GLN A 74 -8.05 -4.88 -13.24
CA GLN A 74 -8.75 -4.65 -14.51
C GLN A 74 -7.77 -4.32 -15.63
N PRO A 75 -6.99 -5.31 -16.10
CA PRO A 75 -5.94 -5.09 -17.12
C PRO A 75 -6.48 -4.49 -18.42
N VAL A 76 -7.74 -4.79 -18.76
CA VAL A 76 -8.39 -4.35 -20.01
C VAL A 76 -8.54 -2.82 -20.07
N SER A 77 -8.59 -2.13 -18.93
CA SER A 77 -8.74 -0.67 -18.83
C SER A 77 -7.53 0.01 -18.15
N SER A 78 -6.42 -0.72 -18.01
CA SER A 78 -5.36 -0.35 -17.07
C SER A 78 -4.60 0.91 -17.47
N GLY A 79 -4.27 1.15 -18.75
CA GLY A 79 -3.41 2.28 -19.14
C GLY A 79 -3.87 3.66 -18.65
N ARG A 80 -5.18 3.94 -18.63
CA ARG A 80 -5.70 5.21 -18.07
C ARG A 80 -5.67 5.23 -16.54
N ILE A 81 -5.97 4.09 -15.91
CA ILE A 81 -6.02 3.93 -14.45
C ILE A 81 -4.59 3.97 -13.88
N GLU A 82 -3.63 3.33 -14.54
CA GLU A 82 -2.19 3.36 -14.24
C GLU A 82 -1.66 4.79 -14.28
N ALA A 83 -1.97 5.55 -15.33
CA ALA A 83 -1.59 6.97 -15.40
C ALA A 83 -2.17 7.80 -14.25
N SER A 84 -3.43 7.54 -13.89
CA SER A 84 -4.08 8.20 -12.75
C SER A 84 -3.46 7.78 -11.40
N ALA A 85 -3.11 6.51 -11.25
CA ALA A 85 -2.42 5.99 -10.06
C ALA A 85 -1.03 6.62 -9.92
N ALA A 86 -0.25 6.68 -11.01
CA ALA A 86 1.06 7.31 -11.04
C ALA A 86 0.98 8.81 -10.68
N GLN A 87 -0.01 9.53 -11.21
CA GLN A 87 -0.24 10.94 -10.87
C GLN A 87 -0.63 11.13 -9.40
N ALA A 88 -1.49 10.25 -8.86
CA ALA A 88 -1.88 10.28 -7.45
C ALA A 88 -0.65 10.05 -6.55
N TRP A 89 0.16 9.03 -6.83
CA TRP A 89 1.42 8.77 -6.10
C TRP A 89 2.43 9.91 -6.21
N ALA A 90 2.54 10.56 -7.36
CA ALA A 90 3.39 11.74 -7.54
C ALA A 90 2.96 12.89 -6.60
N SER A 91 1.65 13.02 -6.36
CA SER A 91 1.04 14.08 -5.57
C SER A 91 1.03 13.83 -4.05
N CYS A 92 1.23 12.57 -3.61
CA CYS A 92 1.20 12.17 -2.20
C CYS A 92 2.14 12.96 -1.28
N GLY A 93 3.22 13.54 -1.81
CA GLY A 93 4.13 14.40 -1.05
C GLY A 93 3.38 15.53 -0.32
N ARG A 94 2.40 16.15 -0.97
CA ARG A 94 1.58 17.22 -0.38
C ARG A 94 0.75 16.74 0.81
N TRP A 95 0.26 15.51 0.75
CA TRP A 95 -0.47 14.91 1.87
C TRP A 95 0.47 14.61 3.03
N ILE A 96 1.67 14.08 2.73
CA ILE A 96 2.72 13.81 3.74
C ILE A 96 3.10 15.09 4.48
N ASP A 97 3.24 16.22 3.77
CA ASP A 97 3.59 17.51 4.39
C ASP A 97 2.55 17.98 5.42
N THR A 98 1.28 17.59 5.25
CA THR A 98 0.18 17.89 6.19
C THR A 98 0.00 16.84 7.29
N MET A 99 0.71 15.71 7.21
CA MET A 99 0.54 14.58 8.13
C MET A 99 0.81 14.98 9.57
N THR A 100 -0.09 14.57 10.48
CA THR A 100 0.06 14.78 11.93
C THR A 100 0.44 13.49 12.65
N ALA A 101 1.26 13.60 13.68
CA ALA A 101 1.73 12.43 14.41
C ALA A 101 0.67 11.92 15.41
N PRO A 102 0.65 10.61 15.71
CA PRO A 102 -0.29 10.03 16.65
C PRO A 102 -0.18 10.71 18.02
N ARG A 103 -1.32 11.06 18.62
CA ARG A 103 -1.36 11.49 20.03
C ARG A 103 -1.34 10.26 20.92
N THR A 104 -0.29 10.09 21.71
CA THR A 104 -0.26 9.02 22.72
C THR A 104 -0.81 9.56 24.04
N ALA A 105 -1.82 8.92 24.61
CA ALA A 105 -2.24 9.27 25.97
C ALA A 105 -1.10 8.94 26.94
N ARG A 106 -0.59 9.95 27.68
CA ARG A 106 0.45 9.79 28.71
C ARG A 106 -0.05 10.33 30.04
N SER A 107 0.17 9.57 31.11
CA SER A 107 -0.44 9.76 32.44
C SER A 107 0.21 10.84 33.32
N SER A 108 1.18 11.62 32.83
CA SER A 108 1.79 12.70 33.63
C SER A 108 1.97 14.00 32.86
N LEU A 109 1.79 15.12 33.57
CA LEU A 109 1.91 16.48 33.03
C LEU A 109 3.32 16.78 32.47
N PHE A 110 4.36 16.16 33.05
CA PHE A 110 5.72 16.20 32.52
C PHE A 110 5.80 15.60 31.10
N HIS A 111 5.25 14.40 30.90
CA HIS A 111 5.25 13.75 29.58
C HIS A 111 4.40 14.52 28.57
N LEU A 112 3.28 15.13 28.99
CA LEU A 112 2.48 15.99 28.12
C LEU A 112 3.24 17.26 27.69
N ARG A 113 4.06 17.85 28.59
CA ARG A 113 4.89 19.01 28.29
C ARG A 113 6.06 18.64 27.36
N MET A 114 6.72 17.51 27.60
CA MET A 114 7.78 16.98 26.73
C MET A 114 7.25 16.61 25.35
N GLU A 115 6.08 15.96 25.27
CA GLU A 115 5.44 15.65 23.99
C GLU A 115 5.13 16.93 23.23
N ARG A 116 4.59 17.97 23.88
CA ARG A 116 4.33 19.26 23.24
C ARG A 116 5.59 19.94 22.71
N LEU A 117 6.67 19.93 23.50
CA LEU A 117 7.94 20.57 23.12
C LEU A 117 8.59 19.89 21.91
N HIS A 118 8.54 18.55 21.84
CA HIS A 118 9.18 17.77 20.78
C HIS A 118 8.24 17.35 19.66
N ARG A 119 6.97 17.76 19.70
CA ARG A 119 5.95 17.35 18.73
C ARG A 119 6.34 17.64 17.28
N PRO A 120 6.87 18.83 16.91
CA PRO A 120 7.27 19.09 15.54
C PRO A 120 8.35 18.12 15.05
N ALA A 121 9.31 17.76 15.90
CA ALA A 121 10.36 16.81 15.55
C ALA A 121 9.83 15.38 15.39
N TYR A 122 8.81 14.98 16.17
CA TYR A 122 8.16 13.68 16.03
C TYR A 122 7.30 13.59 14.75
N GLU A 123 6.57 14.66 14.43
CA GLU A 123 5.85 14.81 13.16
C GLU A 123 6.80 14.72 11.97
N GLU A 124 7.91 15.45 12.01
CA GLU A 124 8.89 15.41 10.91
C GLU A 124 9.52 14.02 10.74
N ARG A 125 9.78 13.29 11.82
CA ARG A 125 10.27 11.89 11.72
C ARG A 125 9.29 10.97 11.01
N TRP A 126 8.00 11.12 11.28
CA TRP A 126 6.98 10.36 10.55
C TRP A 126 6.92 10.77 9.08
N ARG A 127 7.02 12.06 8.78
CA ARG A 127 7.04 12.55 7.39
C ARG A 127 8.26 12.06 6.62
N MET A 128 9.45 12.07 7.23
CA MET A 128 10.66 11.49 6.64
C MET A 128 10.46 10.01 6.32
N LYS A 129 9.98 9.21 7.29
CA LYS A 129 9.67 7.79 7.05
C LYS A 129 8.67 7.59 5.90
N ALA A 130 7.63 8.41 5.85
CA ALA A 130 6.63 8.33 4.78
C ALA A 130 7.23 8.68 3.40
N ARG A 131 8.10 9.70 3.33
CA ARG A 131 8.83 10.05 2.09
C ARG A 131 9.73 8.91 1.65
N ASP A 132 10.49 8.29 2.57
CA ASP A 132 11.35 7.15 2.28
C ASP A 132 10.56 5.96 1.71
N MET A 133 9.41 5.64 2.32
CA MET A 133 8.50 4.59 1.84
C MET A 133 7.93 4.91 0.45
N LEU A 134 7.53 6.15 0.21
CA LEU A 134 7.01 6.59 -1.08
C LEU A 134 8.08 6.55 -2.18
N GLU A 135 9.32 6.92 -1.85
CA GLU A 135 10.45 6.84 -2.76
C GLU A 135 10.83 5.39 -3.08
N ALA A 136 10.82 4.51 -2.08
CA ALA A 136 11.00 3.08 -2.30
C ALA A 136 9.94 2.51 -3.25
N LEU A 137 8.66 2.84 -3.04
CA LEU A 137 7.57 2.44 -3.93
C LEU A 137 7.79 2.94 -5.36
N ARG A 138 8.20 4.21 -5.55
CA ARG A 138 8.47 4.76 -6.89
C ARG A 138 9.63 4.04 -7.59
N ARG A 139 10.68 3.66 -6.84
CA ARG A 139 11.79 2.87 -7.38
C ARG A 139 11.34 1.46 -7.79
N ASP A 140 10.53 0.82 -6.95
CA ASP A 140 10.12 -0.58 -7.16
C ASP A 140 9.04 -0.72 -8.24
N HIS A 141 8.18 0.27 -8.42
CA HIS A 141 7.01 0.18 -9.30
C HIS A 141 7.07 1.07 -10.55
N GLY A 142 8.06 1.97 -10.67
CA GLY A 142 8.23 2.83 -11.84
C GLY A 142 6.94 3.56 -12.23
N ALA A 143 6.61 3.58 -13.52
CA ALA A 143 5.39 4.19 -14.08
C ALA A 143 4.09 3.41 -13.79
N MET A 144 4.09 2.45 -12.85
CA MET A 144 3.06 1.42 -12.67
C MET A 144 3.02 0.37 -13.82
N ASP A 145 4.10 0.28 -14.59
CA ASP A 145 4.24 -0.70 -15.67
C ASP A 145 4.64 -2.09 -15.14
N GLY A 146 4.05 -3.14 -15.71
CA GLY A 146 4.43 -4.52 -15.41
C GLY A 146 4.08 -4.97 -14.00
N LEU A 147 3.01 -4.42 -13.42
CA LEU A 147 2.48 -4.87 -12.15
C LEU A 147 1.68 -6.17 -12.31
N GLU A 148 1.82 -7.07 -11.35
CA GLU A 148 1.04 -8.29 -11.25
C GLU A 148 0.36 -8.38 -9.90
N LEU A 149 -0.82 -9.03 -9.89
CA LEU A 149 -1.56 -9.30 -8.67
C LEU A 149 -0.72 -10.20 -7.76
N LEU A 150 -0.77 -9.96 -6.45
CA LEU A 150 -0.08 -10.83 -5.51
C LEU A 150 -0.61 -12.26 -5.59
N ASP A 151 0.32 -13.21 -5.49
CA ASP A 151 -0.01 -14.59 -5.18
C ASP A 151 -0.48 -14.74 -3.72
N ARG A 152 -0.97 -15.94 -3.41
CA ARG A 152 -1.54 -16.29 -2.11
C ARG A 152 -0.59 -15.99 -0.95
N ASP A 153 0.66 -16.40 -1.09
CA ASP A 153 1.66 -16.33 -0.03
C ASP A 153 2.12 -14.88 0.19
N ALA A 154 2.33 -14.13 -0.88
CA ALA A 154 2.71 -12.73 -0.79
C ALA A 154 1.57 -11.86 -0.19
N ALA A 155 0.31 -12.17 -0.52
CA ALA A 155 -0.85 -11.52 0.10
C ALA A 155 -0.93 -11.83 1.61
N ALA A 156 -0.72 -13.08 2.01
CA ALA A 156 -0.66 -13.48 3.42
C ALA A 156 0.48 -12.77 4.18
N GLN A 157 1.66 -12.64 3.57
CA GLN A 157 2.78 -11.91 4.15
C GLN A 157 2.49 -10.42 4.35
N ARG A 158 1.80 -9.77 3.40
CA ARG A 158 1.36 -8.37 3.53
C ARG A 158 0.39 -8.19 4.69
N LEU A 159 -0.55 -9.11 4.88
CA LEU A 159 -1.48 -9.09 6.03
C LEU A 159 -0.76 -9.29 7.36
N LEU A 160 0.19 -10.22 7.43
CA LEU A 160 1.02 -10.42 8.62
C LEU A 160 1.86 -9.19 8.94
N GLN A 161 2.43 -8.55 7.91
CA GLN A 161 3.14 -7.28 8.08
C GLN A 161 2.21 -6.21 8.62
N TRP A 162 1.01 -6.09 8.05
CA TRP A 162 0.03 -5.11 8.48
C TRP A 162 -0.41 -5.33 9.93
N ASP A 163 -0.71 -6.56 10.33
CA ASP A 163 -1.08 -6.89 11.71
C ASP A 163 0.02 -6.48 12.71
N ARG A 164 1.29 -6.71 12.34
CA ARG A 164 2.45 -6.36 13.18
C ARG A 164 2.74 -4.86 13.23
N GLU A 165 2.61 -4.15 12.10
CA GLU A 165 3.10 -2.78 11.94
C GLU A 165 2.00 -1.72 12.01
N ARG A 166 0.72 -2.12 12.00
CA ARG A 166 -0.44 -1.21 12.12
C ARG A 166 -0.33 -0.37 13.38
N PRO A 167 -0.32 0.98 13.27
CA PRO A 167 -0.39 1.83 14.44
C PRO A 167 -1.71 1.63 15.20
N ALA A 168 -1.64 1.40 16.51
CA ALA A 168 -2.82 1.18 17.35
C ALA A 168 -3.75 2.41 17.42
N GLY A 169 -3.20 3.62 17.26
CA GLY A 169 -3.97 4.86 17.22
C GLY A 169 -4.50 5.18 15.83
N MET A 170 -5.76 5.63 15.77
CA MET A 170 -6.32 6.33 14.62
C MET A 170 -5.50 7.59 14.38
N SER A 171 -4.62 7.52 13.39
CA SER A 171 -3.61 8.54 13.11
C SER A 171 -3.28 8.59 11.63
N ASP A 172 -2.75 9.70 11.16
CA ASP A 172 -2.39 9.82 9.74
C ASP A 172 -1.31 8.81 9.33
N PRO A 173 -0.28 8.48 10.15
CA PRO A 173 0.63 7.38 9.83
C PRO A 173 -0.06 6.04 9.62
N ARG A 174 -1.17 5.73 10.32
CA ARG A 174 -1.95 4.51 10.04
C ARG A 174 -2.59 4.58 8.66
N LYS A 175 -3.21 5.71 8.30
CA LYS A 175 -3.79 5.92 6.95
C LYS A 175 -2.74 5.73 5.86
N PHE A 176 -1.55 6.33 6.05
CA PHE A 176 -0.45 6.21 5.11
C PHE A 176 0.11 4.79 5.03
N MET A 177 0.41 4.17 6.17
CA MET A 177 0.96 2.81 6.20
C MET A 177 -0.03 1.79 5.64
N ALA A 178 -1.33 1.95 5.88
CA ALA A 178 -2.35 1.12 5.26
C ALA A 178 -2.30 1.23 3.73
N ALA A 179 -2.21 2.45 3.18
CA ALA A 179 -2.08 2.66 1.74
C ALA A 179 -0.82 2.03 1.12
N MET A 180 0.27 1.92 1.88
CA MET A 180 1.53 1.34 1.39
C MET A 180 1.57 -0.18 1.55
N ILE A 181 1.12 -0.71 2.68
CA ILE A 181 1.21 -2.13 3.01
C ILE A 181 0.04 -2.90 2.39
N LEU A 182 -1.15 -2.32 2.28
CA LEU A 182 -2.33 -3.02 1.73
C LEU A 182 -2.40 -3.00 0.20
N LEU A 183 -1.28 -2.77 -0.49
CA LEU A 183 -1.21 -2.90 -1.94
C LEU A 183 -1.35 -4.37 -2.34
N GLY A 184 -2.25 -4.63 -3.27
CA GLY A 184 -2.58 -5.96 -3.78
C GLY A 184 -1.68 -6.45 -4.90
N PHE A 185 -0.58 -5.76 -5.19
CA PHE A 185 0.28 -6.06 -6.32
C PHE A 185 1.77 -5.98 -5.99
N ARG A 186 2.56 -6.52 -6.90
CA ARG A 186 4.02 -6.36 -6.96
C ARG A 186 4.45 -6.11 -8.41
N ARG A 187 5.68 -5.63 -8.60
CA ARG A 187 6.28 -5.62 -9.94
C ARG A 187 6.61 -7.05 -10.34
N LYS A 188 6.24 -7.44 -11.56
CA LYS A 188 6.64 -8.72 -12.14
C LYS A 188 8.16 -8.79 -12.19
N ALA A 189 8.74 -9.87 -11.65
CA ALA A 189 10.17 -10.09 -11.78
C ALA A 189 10.52 -10.07 -13.28
N GLN A 190 11.41 -9.17 -13.69
CA GLN A 190 11.99 -9.26 -15.03
C GLN A 190 12.77 -10.56 -15.02
N GLY A 191 12.27 -11.57 -15.75
CA GLY A 191 12.95 -12.85 -15.87
C GLY A 191 14.37 -12.59 -16.31
N THR A 192 15.33 -12.86 -15.43
CA THR A 192 16.74 -12.92 -15.78
C THR A 192 16.83 -14.02 -16.82
N GLY A 193 16.90 -13.64 -18.10
CA GLY A 193 17.15 -14.55 -19.20
C GLY A 193 18.56 -15.14 -19.05
N MET A 194 18.70 -16.16 -18.20
CA MET A 194 19.66 -17.22 -18.46
C MET A 194 18.94 -18.22 -19.36
N GLU A 195 18.86 -17.86 -20.63
CA GLU A 195 18.65 -18.80 -21.70
C GLU A 195 19.77 -19.84 -21.59
N GLN A 196 19.38 -21.06 -21.25
CA GLN A 196 20.27 -22.21 -21.23
C GLN A 196 20.90 -22.29 -22.61
N VAL A 197 22.19 -21.94 -22.72
CA VAL A 197 23.01 -22.33 -23.86
C VAL A 197 23.08 -23.85 -23.81
N HIS A 198 22.12 -24.49 -24.48
CA HIS A 198 22.25 -25.85 -24.96
C HIS A 198 23.46 -25.88 -25.88
N THR A 199 24.62 -26.19 -25.32
CA THR A 199 25.74 -26.72 -26.10
C THR A 199 25.30 -28.10 -26.58
N GLN A 200 24.60 -28.12 -27.71
CA GLN A 200 24.59 -29.27 -28.61
C GLN A 200 26.02 -29.42 -29.13
N ALA A 201 26.85 -30.20 -28.43
CA ALA A 201 28.06 -30.73 -29.01
C ALA A 201 27.62 -31.81 -30.01
N HIS A 202 27.54 -31.40 -31.28
CA HIS A 202 27.35 -32.29 -32.41
C HIS A 202 28.45 -33.35 -32.40
N THR A 203 27.99 -34.60 -32.36
CA THR A 203 28.65 -35.79 -32.86
C THR A 203 29.21 -35.52 -34.26
N GLY A 204 30.52 -35.29 -34.35
CA GLY A 204 31.30 -35.32 -35.58
C GLY A 204 32.28 -36.47 -35.51
N ALA A 205 31.87 -37.62 -36.05
CA ALA A 205 32.75 -38.73 -36.33
C ALA A 205 33.92 -38.26 -37.22
N ASN A 206 35.14 -38.66 -36.89
CA ASN A 206 36.10 -38.98 -37.94
C ASN A 206 36.95 -40.17 -37.52
N SER A 207 36.77 -41.23 -38.29
CA SER A 207 37.53 -42.47 -38.29
C SER A 207 38.87 -42.29 -39.02
N LEU A 208 39.76 -43.28 -38.85
CA LEU A 208 41.00 -43.53 -39.63
C LEU A 208 42.16 -42.62 -39.21
N GLN A 209 43.34 -43.09 -38.81
CA GLN A 209 44.10 -44.32 -39.04
C GLN A 209 45.10 -44.50 -37.89
#